data_AF-A0A7C7XSZ5-F1
#
_entry.id   AF-A0A7C7XSZ5-F1
#
_cell.length_a   1.000
_cell.length_b   1.000
_cell.length_c   1.000
_cell.angle_alpha   90.00
_cell.angle_beta   90.00
_cell.angle_gamma   90.00
#
_symmetry.space_group_name_H-M   'P 1'
#
loop_
_entity.id
_entity.type
_entity.pdbx_description
1 polymer ?
#
loop_
_entity_poly.entity_id
_entity_poly.type
_entity_poly.pdbx_seq_one_letter_code
_entity_poly.pdbx_strand_id
1 'polypeptide(L)' 'MYDRRVNRTTNGRGAIKKMSYTEVSKLDAGSWFDPFFTGERVLRLEDVLSHAKERGGVYIEIKEAEPEILFELV' A
#
# COMPACT_ATOMS: atom_id res chain seq x y z
N MET A 1 -2.61 -2.08 -2.58
CA MET A 1 -3.05 -0.96 -3.46
C MET A 1 -4.23 -1.41 -4.28
N TYR A 2 -5.24 -0.55 -4.46
CA TYR A 2 -6.45 -0.88 -5.24
C TYR A 2 -6.21 -0.74 -6.76
N ASP A 3 -5.63 0.38 -7.18
CA ASP A 3 -5.36 0.65 -8.60
C ASP A 3 -4.08 -0.07 -9.08
N ARG A 4 -4.05 -0.47 -10.36
CA ARG A 4 -2.84 -0.98 -11.02
C ARG A 4 -1.78 0.10 -11.29
N ARG A 5 -2.14 1.37 -11.13
CA ARG A 5 -1.26 2.54 -11.31
C ARG A 5 -1.32 3.41 -10.06
N VAL A 6 -0.21 4.05 -9.71
CA VAL A 6 -0.12 4.88 -8.50
C VAL A 6 -0.74 6.28 -8.67
N ASN A 7 -1.16 6.64 -9.88
CA ASN A 7 -1.52 8.01 -10.28
C ASN A 7 -2.65 8.67 -9.49
N ARG A 8 -3.67 7.90 -9.06
CA ARG A 8 -4.90 8.48 -8.50
C ARG A 8 -4.76 8.86 -7.03
N THR A 9 -4.00 8.06 -6.27
CA THR A 9 -3.91 8.18 -4.81
C THR A 9 -2.49 8.40 -4.33
N THR A 10 -1.60 8.86 -5.22
CA THR A 10 -0.26 9.28 -4.84
C THR A 10 0.20 10.43 -5.73
N ASN A 11 1.32 11.06 -5.37
CA ASN A 11 2.03 12.01 -6.24
C ASN A 11 2.88 11.34 -7.35
N GLY A 12 2.92 10.00 -7.42
CA GLY A 12 3.67 9.26 -8.42
C GLY A 12 2.91 9.07 -9.74
N ARG A 13 3.61 8.55 -10.76
CA ARG A 13 3.00 8.10 -12.01
C ARG A 13 3.57 6.77 -12.48
N GLY A 14 2.71 5.92 -13.03
CA GLY A 14 3.11 4.65 -13.66
C GLY A 14 2.42 3.44 -13.06
N ALA A 15 2.75 2.26 -13.59
CA ALA A 15 2.22 0.99 -13.13
C ALA A 15 2.97 0.53 -11.88
N ILE A 16 2.25 0.20 -10.80
CA ILE A 16 2.86 -0.19 -9.52
C ILE A 16 3.74 -1.44 -9.66
N LYS A 17 3.35 -2.39 -10.51
CA LYS A 17 4.12 -3.62 -10.79
C LYS A 17 5.49 -3.40 -11.43
N LYS A 18 5.79 -2.17 -11.86
CA LYS A 18 7.10 -1.79 -12.44
C LYS A 18 7.97 -1.02 -11.44
N MET A 19 7.54 -0.91 -10.18
CA MET A 19 8.24 -0.17 -9.14
C MET A 19 8.67 -1.12 -8.03
N SER A 20 9.85 -0.89 -7.48
CA SER A 20 10.29 -1.48 -6.21
C SER A 20 9.56 -0.83 -5.04
N TYR A 21 9.50 -1.51 -3.90
CA TYR A 21 8.95 -0.89 -2.69
C TYR A 21 9.75 0.36 -2.27
N THR A 22 11.06 0.39 -2.47
CA THR A 22 11.90 1.56 -2.16
C THR A 22 11.49 2.80 -2.97
N GLU A 23 10.99 2.61 -4.19
CA GLU A 23 10.41 3.70 -4.99
C GLU A 23 9.00 4.05 -4.51
N VAL A 24 8.15 3.04 -4.29
CA VAL A 24 6.74 3.24 -3.87
C VAL A 24 6.63 3.91 -2.50
N SER A 25 7.47 3.54 -1.54
CA SER A 25 7.48 4.09 -0.17
C SER A 25 7.93 5.55 -0.08
N LYS A 26 8.51 6.11 -1.15
CA LYS A 26 8.85 7.54 -1.25
C LYS A 26 7.70 8.39 -1.81
N LEU A 27 6.65 7.75 -2.33
CA LEU A 27 5.48 8.47 -2.84
C LEU A 27 4.65 9.02 -1.67
N ASP A 28 4.10 10.21 -1.89
CA ASP A 28 3.10 10.79 -1.00
C ASP A 28 1.73 10.24 -1.40
N ALA A 29 1.12 9.47 -0.51
CA ALA A 29 -0.17 8.82 -0.66
C ALA A 29 -1.31 9.50 0.11
N GLY A 30 -1.09 10.68 0.71
CA GLY A 30 -2.08 11.39 1.52
C GLY A 30 -2.47 12.75 0.99
N SER A 31 -1.54 13.50 0.38
CA SER A 31 -1.79 14.86 -0.14
C SER A 31 -2.92 14.94 -1.17
N TRP A 32 -3.22 13.85 -1.87
CA TRP A 32 -4.33 13.81 -2.84
C TRP A 32 -5.72 13.84 -2.19
N PHE A 33 -5.81 13.40 -0.92
CA PHE A 33 -7.06 13.33 -0.17
C PHE A 33 -7.30 14.64 0.59
N ASP A 34 -6.31 15.08 1.37
CA ASP A 34 -6.32 16.36 2.08
C ASP A 34 -4.88 16.77 2.43
N PRO A 35 -4.50 18.07 2.35
CA PRO A 35 -3.16 18.54 2.74
C PRO A 35 -2.73 18.15 4.15
N PHE A 36 -3.67 17.90 5.07
CA PHE A 36 -3.39 17.39 6.41
C PHE A 36 -2.58 16.08 6.40
N PHE A 37 -2.78 15.22 5.39
CA PHE A 37 -2.10 13.93 5.25
C PHE A 37 -0.85 13.99 4.37
N THR A 38 -0.27 15.19 4.19
CA THR A 38 0.96 15.35 3.40
C THR A 38 2.07 14.47 3.94
N GLY A 39 2.75 13.73 3.06
CA GLY A 39 3.87 12.86 3.41
C GLY A 39 3.48 11.46 3.89
N GLU A 40 2.19 11.11 3.94
CA GLU A 40 1.76 9.72 4.18
C GLU A 40 2.36 8.80 3.13
N ARG A 41 2.84 7.62 3.56
CA ARG A 41 3.51 6.66 2.67
C ARG A 41 2.55 5.56 2.26
N VAL A 42 2.82 4.95 1.11
CA VAL A 42 2.22 3.65 0.79
C VAL A 42 2.85 2.58 1.69
N LEU A 43 2.08 2.01 2.60
CA LEU A 43 2.51 0.97 3.55
C LEU A 43 2.61 -0.42 2.90
N ARG A 44 3.44 -1.31 3.47
CA ARG A 44 3.37 -2.74 3.17
C ARG A 44 2.18 -3.37 3.88
N LEU A 45 1.74 -4.51 3.35
CA LEU A 45 0.70 -5.30 4.02
C LEU A 45 1.17 -5.77 5.41
N GLU A 46 2.44 -6.16 5.56
CA GLU A 46 3.02 -6.58 6.85
C GLU A 46 2.96 -5.48 7.93
N ASP A 47 3.14 -4.21 7.54
CA ASP A 47 3.04 -3.06 8.45
C ASP A 47 1.61 -2.91 8.96
N VAL A 48 0.63 -3.03 8.05
CA VAL A 48 -0.80 -2.93 8.37
C VAL A 48 -1.25 -4.08 9.28
N LEU A 49 -0.83 -5.32 8.98
CA LEU A 49 -1.15 -6.49 9.78
C LEU A 49 -0.54 -6.41 11.17
N SER A 50 0.73 -5.99 11.26
CA SER A 50 1.41 -5.78 12.55
C SER A 50 0.70 -4.72 13.39
N HIS A 51 0.22 -3.64 12.76
CA HIS A 51 -0.53 -2.59 13.45
C HIS A 51 -1.93 -3.06 13.89
N ALA A 52 -2.61 -3.86 13.07
CA ALA A 52 -3.96 -4.35 13.35
C ALA A 52 -3.98 -5.49 14.37
N LYS A 53 -2.84 -6.16 14.61
CA LYS A 53 -2.71 -7.22 15.61
C LYS A 53 -3.28 -6.75 16.95
N GLU A 54 -4.17 -7.55 17.53
CA GLU A 54 -4.91 -7.27 18.78
C GLU A 54 -5.93 -6.12 18.73
N ARG A 55 -6.10 -5.45 17.58
CA ARG A 55 -7.08 -4.35 17.41
C ARG A 55 -8.33 -4.76 16.64
N GLY A 56 -8.28 -5.88 15.93
CA GLY A 56 -9.41 -6.42 15.18
C GLY A 56 -8.98 -7.40 14.09
N GLY A 57 -9.96 -7.98 13.39
CA GLY A 57 -9.71 -8.78 12.20
C GLY A 57 -9.41 -7.91 10.98
N VAL A 58 -8.59 -8.40 10.05
CA VAL A 58 -8.28 -7.73 8.79
C VAL A 58 -8.90 -8.53 7.63
N TYR A 59 -9.70 -7.85 6.82
CA TYR A 59 -10.20 -8.40 5.56
C TYR A 59 -9.28 -7.96 4.42
N ILE A 60 -8.67 -8.93 3.73
CA ILE A 60 -7.71 -8.68 2.65
C ILE A 60 -8.38 -9.01 1.31
N GLU A 61 -8.57 -8.00 0.46
CA GLU A 61 -8.96 -8.19 -0.94
C GLU A 61 -7.71 -8.22 -1.83
N ILE A 62 -7.42 -9.37 -2.44
CA ILE A 62 -6.25 -9.55 -3.31
C ILE A 62 -6.56 -8.98 -4.69
N LYS A 63 -5.82 -7.96 -5.11
CA LYS A 63 -5.89 -7.41 -6.48
C LYS A 63 -4.97 -8.13 -7.46
N GLU A 64 -3.73 -8.36 -7.03
CA GLU A 64 -2.69 -9.09 -7.78
C GLU A 64 -1.55 -9.39 -6.79
N ALA A 65 -1.26 -10.68 -6.56
CA ALA A 65 -0.15 -11.15 -5.72
C ALA A 65 0.12 -12.63 -6.01
N GLU A 66 1.34 -13.08 -5.74
CA GLU A 66 1.65 -14.51 -5.67
C GLU A 66 1.06 -15.07 -4.36
N PRO A 67 0.19 -16.10 -4.42
CA PRO A 67 -0.46 -16.65 -3.24
C PRO A 67 0.51 -17.09 -2.14
N GLU A 68 1.68 -17.60 -2.51
CA GLU A 68 2.70 -18.11 -1.60
C GLU A 68 3.20 -17.02 -0.64
N ILE A 69 3.43 -15.81 -1.15
CA ILE A 69 3.86 -14.64 -0.35
C ILE A 69 2.81 -14.28 0.70
N LEU A 70 1.52 -14.49 0.40
CA LEU A 70 0.44 -14.15 1.33
C LEU A 70 0.39 -15.12 2.52
N PHE A 71 0.69 -16.40 2.31
CA PHE A 71 0.75 -17.39 3.39
C PHE A 71 1.90 -17.14 4.38
N GLU A 72 2.96 -16.46 3.96
CA GLU A 72 4.06 -16.08 4.86
C GLU A 72 3.71 -14.90 5.78
N LEU A 73 2.64 -14.15 5.46
CA LEU A 73 2.24 -12.93 6.16
C LEU A 73 1.12 -13.12 7.18
N VAL A 74 0.42 -14.26 7.19
CA VAL A 74 -0.74 -14.56 8.06
C VAL A 74 -0.49 -15.79 8.92
#